data_AF-A0A453RE56-F1
#
_entry.id   AF-A0A453RE56-F1
#
_cell.length_a   1.000
_cell.length_b   1.000
_cell.length_c   1.000
_cell.angle_alpha   90.00
_cell.angle_beta   90.00
_cell.angle_gamma   90.00
#
_symmetry.space_group_name_H-M   'P 1'
#
loop_
_entity.id
_entity.type
_entity.pdbx_description
1 polymer ?
#
loop_
_entity_poly.entity_id
_entity_poly.type
_entity_poly.pdbx_seq_one_letter_code
_entity_poly.pdbx_strand_id
1 'polypeptide(L)'
;MGILGSSHHESIKCQKAITELFVKYNIRFSGISRSFFKNSQSLADRPGFLGLFSQINALGFETNSLHWRYNLMANRVLLLLILASRSEPDIYSQILAETAGHFLRNLKSQLPHSRMLAISALNTLLEGSPHKASVEDSQQSLDHPEECNILSTGTLLNDIIQEEGFMNDTLNSLSHVHIISDSDGSSKASYGASSFQSGSDKAITYFYFDFSASWPCTPSWISLVGGGTFYSSFAKIFKRLIQQCGMPVMSSLQTALEEFLSSKERSRQCVAAEAMAGMLHSDVSGDLESGSDWLMLQLQKVVLAPSVESVPEWASCIRYAVTGKERSGTRAPVLRQKVLDCLCTAVPQSVATSVLAKRYSFLSVALIEISPHKMSPAEEQYHVTILNELLDNMSHSSAQVREAIGVAMCVACSNVRLAGARSPGVLTEQTGNEYWYKRLTDGATELSVSIQNNSQSKQLELASDSSTANGLDNKEEADAKRM
;
A
#
# COMPACT_ATOMS: atom_id res chain seq x y z
N MET A 1 12.62 20.57 -25.36
CA MET A 1 12.61 22.03 -25.57
C MET A 1 11.58 22.49 -26.59
N GLY A 2 11.58 22.03 -27.84
CA GLY A 2 10.59 22.49 -28.85
C GLY A 2 9.12 22.36 -28.42
N ILE A 3 8.74 21.24 -27.79
CA ILE A 3 7.40 21.04 -27.21
C ILE A 3 7.12 21.98 -26.03
N LEU A 4 8.11 22.29 -25.18
CA LEU A 4 7.90 23.19 -24.04
C LEU A 4 7.79 24.66 -24.49
N GLY A 5 8.53 25.04 -25.54
CA GLY A 5 8.47 26.37 -26.15
C GLY A 5 7.19 26.66 -26.94
N SER A 6 6.38 25.65 -27.23
CA SER A 6 5.08 25.81 -27.89
C SER A 6 3.95 26.20 -26.94
N SER A 7 4.26 26.57 -25.69
CA SER A 7 3.30 26.90 -24.64
C SER A 7 2.35 28.05 -24.98
N HIS A 8 2.76 28.93 -25.88
CA HIS A 8 1.98 30.07 -26.39
C HIS A 8 0.80 29.66 -27.31
N HIS A 9 0.69 28.39 -27.72
CA HIS A 9 -0.42 27.93 -28.56
C HIS A 9 -1.66 27.55 -27.72
N GLU A 10 -2.56 28.48 -27.48
CA GLU A 10 -3.70 28.28 -26.56
C GLU A 10 -4.88 27.46 -27.11
N SER A 11 -4.94 27.20 -28.42
CA SER A 11 -6.10 26.49 -28.99
C SER A 11 -6.22 25.06 -28.45
N ILE A 12 -7.44 24.62 -28.14
CA ILE A 12 -7.74 23.27 -27.63
C ILE A 12 -7.18 22.19 -28.56
N LYS A 13 -7.24 22.40 -29.88
CA LYS A 13 -6.71 21.48 -30.89
C LYS A 13 -5.19 21.37 -30.81
N CYS A 14 -4.48 22.49 -30.69
CA CYS A 14 -3.03 22.50 -30.50
C CYS A 14 -2.65 21.82 -29.19
N GLN A 15 -3.30 22.19 -28.08
CA GLN A 15 -3.03 21.61 -26.75
C GLN A 15 -3.25 20.09 -26.73
N LYS A 16 -4.28 19.58 -27.41
CA LYS A 16 -4.53 18.13 -27.55
C LYS A 16 -3.41 17.45 -28.36
N ALA A 17 -3.05 18.01 -29.51
CA ALA A 17 -1.99 17.45 -30.36
C ALA A 17 -0.62 17.45 -29.67
N ILE A 18 -0.28 18.53 -28.96
CA ILE A 18 0.95 18.68 -28.19
C ILE A 18 1.00 17.65 -27.05
N THR A 19 -0.11 17.47 -26.33
CA THR A 19 -0.22 16.47 -25.26
C THR A 19 -0.05 15.05 -25.79
N GLU A 20 -0.72 14.71 -26.89
CA GLU A 20 -0.62 13.40 -27.51
C GLU A 20 0.81 13.12 -28.02
N LEU A 21 1.43 14.11 -28.67
CA LEU A 21 2.81 14.01 -29.15
C LEU A 21 3.77 13.79 -27.99
N PHE A 22 3.62 14.55 -26.90
CA PHE A 22 4.45 14.38 -25.71
C PHE A 22 4.31 12.98 -25.11
N VAL A 23 3.09 12.51 -24.90
CA VAL A 23 2.84 11.16 -24.35
C VAL A 23 3.43 10.08 -25.25
N LYS A 24 3.16 10.12 -26.56
CA LYS A 24 3.70 9.14 -27.53
C LYS A 24 5.21 9.17 -27.61
N TYR A 25 5.83 10.34 -27.58
CA TYR A 25 7.28 10.48 -27.61
C TYR A 25 7.91 9.83 -26.38
N ASN A 26 7.41 10.14 -25.18
CA ASN A 26 7.99 9.62 -23.96
C ASN A 26 7.76 8.10 -23.77
N ILE A 27 6.63 7.56 -24.27
CA ILE A 27 6.40 6.10 -24.28
C ILE A 27 7.39 5.39 -25.22
N ARG A 28 7.62 5.95 -26.42
CA ARG A 28 8.40 5.27 -27.47
C ARG A 28 9.91 5.47 -27.36
N PHE A 29 10.36 6.59 -26.83
CA PHE A 29 11.77 7.00 -26.84
C PHE A 29 12.33 7.13 -25.43
N SER A 30 11.98 6.19 -24.55
CA SER A 30 12.29 6.11 -23.11
C SER A 30 13.64 6.71 -22.67
N GLY A 31 13.68 8.04 -22.51
CA GLY A 31 14.82 8.77 -21.96
C GLY A 31 15.87 9.21 -22.97
N ILE A 32 16.81 10.02 -22.48
CA ILE A 32 17.94 10.54 -23.26
C ILE A 32 18.98 9.45 -23.39
N SER A 33 19.55 9.28 -24.59
CA SER A 33 20.58 8.28 -24.85
C SER A 33 21.76 8.46 -23.89
N ARG A 34 22.25 7.36 -23.31
CA ARG A 34 23.47 7.35 -22.49
C ARG A 34 24.69 7.91 -23.23
N SER A 35 24.70 7.86 -24.57
CA SER A 35 25.76 8.45 -25.40
C SER A 35 25.82 9.98 -25.29
N PHE A 36 24.74 10.64 -24.89
CA PHE A 36 24.75 12.09 -24.61
C PHE A 36 25.71 12.44 -23.48
N PHE A 37 25.88 11.54 -22.51
CA PHE A 37 26.78 11.70 -21.37
C PHE A 37 28.21 11.23 -21.69
N LYS A 38 28.41 10.27 -22.60
CA LYS A 38 29.75 9.79 -22.96
C LYS A 38 30.66 10.83 -23.60
N ASN A 39 30.09 11.86 -24.23
CA ASN A 39 30.87 12.96 -24.81
C ASN A 39 31.30 14.01 -23.76
N SER A 40 30.88 13.89 -22.49
CA SER A 40 31.24 14.83 -21.42
C SER A 40 32.69 14.71 -20.93
N GLN A 41 33.49 13.79 -21.49
CA GLN A 41 34.95 13.82 -21.33
C GLN A 41 35.56 15.07 -22.00
N SER A 42 34.84 15.69 -22.94
CA SER A 42 35.06 17.10 -23.29
C SER A 42 34.46 17.97 -22.19
N LEU A 43 35.32 18.63 -21.40
CA LEU A 43 34.94 19.67 -20.41
C LEU A 43 34.00 20.76 -20.96
N ALA A 44 33.87 20.87 -22.29
CA ALA A 44 33.00 21.85 -22.96
C ALA A 44 31.50 21.47 -22.97
N ASP A 45 31.12 20.19 -22.83
CA ASP A 45 29.71 19.75 -22.94
C ASP A 45 29.00 19.59 -21.58
N ARG A 46 29.76 19.42 -20.48
CA ARG A 46 29.24 19.38 -19.10
C ARG A 46 28.40 20.62 -18.72
N PRO A 47 28.79 21.86 -19.11
CA PRO A 47 27.98 23.06 -18.91
C PRO A 47 26.64 23.03 -19.68
N GLY A 48 26.58 22.34 -20.81
CA GLY A 48 25.36 22.23 -21.63
C GLY A 48 24.28 21.38 -20.98
N PHE A 49 24.63 20.28 -20.33
CA PHE A 49 23.67 19.45 -19.58
C PHE A 49 23.14 20.16 -18.33
N LEU A 50 24.02 20.72 -17.50
CA LEU A 50 23.60 21.48 -16.32
C LEU A 50 22.80 22.74 -16.71
N GLY A 51 23.16 23.38 -17.82
CA GLY A 51 22.37 24.47 -18.41
C GLY A 51 20.98 24.02 -18.85
N LEU A 52 20.87 22.87 -19.53
CA LEU A 52 19.58 22.29 -19.93
C LEU A 52 18.74 21.89 -18.71
N PHE A 53 19.37 21.26 -17.71
CA PHE A 53 18.73 20.92 -16.44
C PHE A 53 18.19 22.19 -15.76
N SER A 54 19.03 23.22 -15.59
CA SER A 54 18.63 24.50 -15.00
C SER A 54 17.48 25.17 -15.76
N GLN A 55 17.53 25.18 -17.10
CA GLN A 55 16.45 25.71 -17.93
C GLN A 55 15.13 24.95 -17.74
N ILE A 56 15.16 23.62 -17.71
CA ILE A 56 13.95 22.81 -17.52
C ILE A 56 13.46 22.89 -16.07
N ASN A 57 14.37 22.93 -15.11
CA ASN A 57 14.06 23.11 -13.70
C ASN A 57 13.33 24.44 -13.49
N ALA A 58 13.83 25.53 -14.08
CA ALA A 58 13.14 26.83 -14.07
C ALA A 58 11.73 26.77 -14.65
N LEU A 59 11.51 25.99 -15.73
CA LEU A 59 10.17 25.78 -16.33
C LEU A 59 9.23 24.92 -15.45
N GLY A 60 9.78 24.06 -14.60
CA GLY A 60 9.05 23.13 -13.74
C GLY A 60 8.50 23.75 -12.44
N PHE A 61 8.97 24.94 -12.05
CA PHE A 61 8.45 25.66 -10.88
C PHE A 61 7.16 26.43 -11.21
N GLU A 62 6.24 26.50 -10.23
CA GLU A 62 4.95 27.19 -10.30
C GLU A 62 5.06 28.71 -10.57
N THR A 63 6.26 29.27 -10.59
CA THR A 63 6.52 30.70 -10.82
C THR A 63 6.38 31.13 -12.29
N ASN A 64 6.29 30.20 -13.23
CA ASN A 64 6.03 30.52 -14.63
C ASN A 64 4.53 30.44 -14.94
N SER A 65 4.00 31.44 -15.66
CA SER A 65 2.62 31.52 -16.17
C SER A 65 2.23 30.42 -17.18
N LEU A 66 2.97 29.31 -17.18
CA LEU A 66 2.76 28.17 -18.06
C LEU A 66 1.52 27.38 -17.63
N HIS A 67 0.71 27.01 -18.60
CA HIS A 67 -0.42 26.12 -18.39
C HIS A 67 0.04 24.79 -17.74
N TRP A 68 -0.72 24.27 -16.77
CA TRP A 68 -0.35 23.14 -15.92
C TRP A 68 0.17 21.89 -16.65
N ARG A 69 -0.31 21.64 -17.88
CA ARG A 69 0.17 20.54 -18.73
C ARG A 69 1.65 20.70 -19.10
N TYR A 70 2.12 21.91 -19.38
CA TYR A 70 3.54 22.15 -19.70
C TYR A 70 4.41 22.02 -18.45
N ASN A 71 3.92 22.45 -17.29
CA ASN A 71 4.60 22.22 -16.02
C ASN A 71 4.78 20.71 -15.76
N LEU A 72 3.72 19.92 -15.98
CA LEU A 72 3.77 18.46 -15.87
C LEU A 72 4.74 17.80 -16.86
N MET A 73 4.79 18.31 -18.10
CA MET A 73 5.76 17.88 -19.11
C MET A 73 7.20 18.22 -18.70
N ALA A 74 7.45 19.43 -18.20
CA ALA A 74 8.75 19.87 -17.74
C ALA A 74 9.24 19.01 -16.56
N ASN A 75 8.38 18.78 -15.56
CA ASN A 75 8.66 17.91 -14.43
C ASN A 75 8.97 16.48 -14.87
N ARG A 76 8.25 15.94 -15.85
CA ARG A 76 8.58 14.62 -16.39
C ARG A 76 9.95 14.60 -17.08
N VAL A 77 10.25 15.61 -17.89
CA VAL A 77 11.56 15.68 -18.57
C VAL A 77 12.68 15.83 -17.54
N LEU A 78 12.46 16.58 -16.45
CA LEU A 78 13.38 16.68 -15.32
C LEU A 78 13.68 15.30 -14.73
N LEU A 79 12.64 14.50 -14.46
CA LEU A 79 12.81 13.12 -13.99
C LEU A 79 13.57 12.24 -15.00
N LEU A 80 13.33 12.38 -16.30
CA LEU A 80 14.07 11.59 -17.30
C LEU A 80 15.54 12.01 -17.41
N LEU A 81 15.86 13.30 -17.25
CA LEU A 81 17.22 13.83 -17.26
C LEU A 81 18.06 13.24 -16.12
N ILE A 82 17.53 13.30 -14.90
CA ILE A 82 18.23 12.76 -13.71
C ILE A 82 18.37 11.23 -13.77
N LEU A 83 17.37 10.50 -14.30
CA LEU A 83 17.49 9.06 -14.46
C LEU A 83 18.55 8.68 -15.51
N ALA A 84 18.71 9.49 -16.54
CA ALA A 84 19.73 9.29 -17.55
C ALA A 84 21.14 9.62 -17.05
N SER A 85 21.27 10.54 -16.07
CA SER A 85 22.56 10.91 -15.47
C SER A 85 23.07 9.93 -14.40
N ARG A 86 22.32 8.88 -14.05
CA ARG A 86 22.72 7.87 -13.05
C ARG A 86 24.07 7.21 -13.31
N SER A 87 24.53 7.16 -14.57
CA SER A 87 25.85 6.62 -14.91
C SER A 87 27.01 7.57 -14.60
N GLU A 88 26.73 8.84 -14.25
CA GLU A 88 27.71 9.89 -13.96
C GLU A 88 27.54 10.38 -12.51
N PRO A 89 28.21 9.75 -11.52
CA PRO A 89 27.95 9.98 -10.09
C PRO A 89 28.07 11.43 -9.64
N ASP A 90 29.06 12.17 -10.15
CA ASP A 90 29.30 13.59 -9.83
C ASP A 90 28.14 14.51 -10.23
N ILE A 91 27.53 14.25 -11.40
CA ILE A 91 26.45 15.08 -11.93
C ILE A 91 25.14 14.67 -11.25
N TYR A 92 24.93 13.36 -11.11
CA TYR A 92 23.76 12.81 -10.45
C TYR A 92 23.62 13.30 -9.01
N SER A 93 24.69 13.26 -8.22
CA SER A 93 24.69 13.75 -6.83
C SER A 93 24.31 15.21 -6.73
N GLN A 94 24.87 16.06 -7.59
CA GLN A 94 24.65 17.50 -7.59
C GLN A 94 23.18 17.86 -7.82
N ILE A 95 22.49 17.13 -8.70
CA ILE A 95 21.10 17.44 -9.07
C ILE A 95 20.05 16.63 -8.29
N LEU A 96 20.45 15.53 -7.63
CA LEU A 96 19.52 14.63 -6.94
C LEU A 96 18.79 15.31 -5.79
N ALA A 97 19.52 15.99 -4.91
CA ALA A 97 18.92 16.68 -3.77
C ALA A 97 17.88 17.70 -4.22
N GLU A 98 18.26 18.64 -5.11
CA GLU A 98 17.33 19.65 -5.66
C GLU A 98 16.11 19.02 -6.32
N THR A 99 16.31 18.00 -7.17
CA THR A 99 15.21 17.35 -7.89
C THR A 99 14.27 16.62 -6.93
N ALA A 100 14.82 15.90 -5.94
CA ALA A 100 14.02 15.23 -4.93
C ALA A 100 13.24 16.23 -4.07
N GLY A 101 13.87 17.34 -3.67
CA GLY A 101 13.22 18.43 -2.93
C GLY A 101 12.09 19.10 -3.73
N HIS A 102 12.28 19.29 -5.03
CA HIS A 102 11.23 19.80 -5.94
C HIS A 102 10.02 18.88 -5.97
N PHE A 103 10.23 17.57 -6.18
CA PHE A 103 9.13 16.61 -6.19
C PHE A 103 8.48 16.44 -4.82
N LEU A 104 9.24 16.55 -3.73
CA LEU A 104 8.68 16.54 -2.37
C LEU A 104 7.68 17.70 -2.18
N ARG A 105 8.03 18.91 -2.60
CA ARG A 105 7.11 20.06 -2.56
C ARG A 105 5.89 19.89 -3.47
N ASN A 106 6.02 19.20 -4.60
CA ASN A 106 4.89 18.94 -5.49
C ASN A 106 3.86 17.96 -4.91
N LEU A 107 4.13 17.27 -3.80
CA LEU A 107 3.13 16.45 -3.11
C LEU A 107 1.96 17.29 -2.55
N LYS A 108 2.20 18.56 -2.18
CA LYS A 108 1.16 19.52 -1.75
C LYS A 108 0.53 20.32 -2.90
N SER A 109 0.84 19.98 -4.16
CA SER A 109 0.29 20.71 -5.30
C SER A 109 -1.24 20.57 -5.36
N GLN A 110 -1.90 21.65 -5.77
CA GLN A 110 -3.35 21.67 -6.00
C GLN A 110 -3.77 20.76 -7.17
N LEU A 111 -2.83 20.39 -8.03
CA LEU A 111 -3.08 19.58 -9.22
C LEU A 111 -2.86 18.09 -8.93
N PRO A 112 -3.90 17.23 -9.03
CA PRO A 112 -3.76 15.79 -8.78
C PRO A 112 -2.67 15.12 -9.62
N HIS A 113 -2.53 15.50 -10.89
CA HIS A 113 -1.52 14.96 -11.79
C HIS A 113 -0.08 15.30 -11.36
N SER A 114 0.13 16.48 -10.77
CA SER A 114 1.44 16.88 -10.25
C SER A 114 1.83 16.01 -9.04
N ARG A 115 0.88 15.78 -8.13
CA ARG A 115 1.06 14.89 -6.98
C ARG A 115 1.40 13.47 -7.41
N MET A 116 0.69 12.92 -8.39
CA MET A 116 0.94 11.56 -8.90
C MET A 116 2.31 11.42 -9.57
N LEU A 117 2.74 12.42 -10.34
CA LEU A 117 4.09 12.45 -10.90
C LEU A 117 5.15 12.56 -9.79
N ALA A 118 4.94 13.42 -8.80
CA ALA A 118 5.84 13.56 -7.66
C ALA A 118 6.00 12.24 -6.90
N ILE A 119 4.90 11.52 -6.70
CA ILE A 119 4.88 10.20 -6.08
C ILE A 119 5.76 9.21 -6.86
N SER A 120 5.57 9.14 -8.17
CA SER A 120 6.39 8.31 -9.05
C SER A 120 7.87 8.70 -9.03
N ALA A 121 8.14 10.00 -9.11
CA ALA A 121 9.49 10.56 -9.13
C ALA A 121 10.24 10.22 -7.84
N LEU A 122 9.67 10.53 -6.68
CA LEU A 122 10.27 10.21 -5.37
C LEU A 122 10.46 8.71 -5.21
N ASN A 123 9.50 7.89 -5.68
CA ASN A 123 9.68 6.44 -5.70
C ASN A 123 10.78 5.96 -6.66
N THR A 124 11.26 6.78 -7.57
CA THR A 124 12.36 6.39 -8.45
C THR A 124 13.67 6.94 -7.91
N LEU A 125 13.67 8.19 -7.45
CA LEU A 125 14.83 8.94 -6.98
C LEU A 125 15.32 8.52 -5.59
N LEU A 126 14.39 8.26 -4.67
CA LEU A 126 14.73 7.77 -3.34
C LEU A 126 15.01 6.27 -3.44
N GLU A 127 16.28 5.92 -3.56
CA GLU A 127 16.71 4.54 -3.50
C GLU A 127 16.48 4.02 -2.08
N GLY A 128 15.59 3.03 -1.92
CA GLY A 128 15.72 2.16 -0.75
C GLY A 128 17.04 1.41 -0.93
N SER A 129 17.80 1.22 0.15
CA SER A 129 19.12 0.55 0.23
C SER A 129 19.48 -0.40 -0.95
N PRO A 130 20.73 -0.36 -1.44
CA PRO A 130 21.14 -1.07 -2.64
C PRO A 130 21.19 -2.59 -2.41
N HIS A 131 20.23 -3.34 -2.95
CA HIS A 131 20.24 -4.83 -2.94
C HIS A 131 20.44 -5.47 -4.30
N LYS A 132 21.04 -4.76 -5.25
CA LYS A 132 21.42 -5.34 -6.54
C LYS A 132 22.80 -4.88 -7.05
N ALA A 133 23.70 -4.47 -6.14
CA ALA A 133 25.12 -4.64 -6.43
C ALA A 133 25.49 -6.07 -6.02
N SER A 134 26.14 -6.79 -6.91
CA SER A 134 26.61 -8.16 -6.74
C SER A 134 27.36 -8.33 -5.42
N VAL A 135 27.15 -9.48 -4.77
CA VAL A 135 27.85 -9.91 -3.54
C VAL A 135 29.38 -9.95 -3.72
N GLU A 136 29.88 -9.85 -4.95
CA GLU A 136 31.31 -9.89 -5.26
C GLU A 136 32.07 -8.58 -4.98
N ASP A 137 31.42 -7.42 -4.80
CA ASP A 137 32.12 -6.13 -4.59
C ASP A 137 32.31 -5.74 -3.11
N SER A 138 31.88 -6.59 -2.18
CA SER A 138 31.86 -6.31 -0.74
C SER A 138 33.23 -6.40 -0.02
N GLN A 139 34.34 -6.35 -0.76
CA GLN A 139 35.69 -6.35 -0.18
C GLN A 139 36.54 -5.10 -0.50
N GLN A 140 35.96 -4.06 -1.10
CA GLN A 140 36.69 -2.80 -1.34
C GLN A 140 35.88 -1.57 -0.88
N SER A 141 35.56 -1.51 0.42
CA SER A 141 35.00 -0.30 1.03
C SER A 141 36.11 0.50 1.74
N LEU A 142 36.82 1.32 0.98
CA LEU A 142 37.59 2.47 1.48
C LEU A 142 37.36 3.61 0.47
N ASP A 143 36.69 4.66 0.93
CA ASP A 143 36.29 5.91 0.26
C ASP A 143 35.11 5.81 -0.75
N HIS A 144 33.87 6.01 -0.28
CA HIS A 144 32.66 6.02 -1.13
C HIS A 144 31.95 7.40 -1.21
N PRO A 145 31.77 7.98 -2.41
CA PRO A 145 30.93 9.16 -2.69
C PRO A 145 29.43 8.97 -2.37
N GLU A 146 28.95 7.73 -2.22
CA GLU A 146 27.53 7.40 -2.05
C GLU A 146 26.95 7.83 -0.69
N GLU A 147 27.74 7.76 0.38
CA GLU A 147 27.31 8.22 1.72
C GLU A 147 27.08 9.74 1.75
N CYS A 148 27.90 10.50 1.02
CA CYS A 148 27.81 11.96 0.93
C CYS A 148 26.51 12.41 0.24
N ASN A 149 26.05 11.65 -0.76
CA ASN A 149 24.82 11.93 -1.51
C ASN A 149 23.55 11.68 -0.69
N ILE A 150 23.57 10.60 0.11
CA ILE A 150 22.50 10.25 1.04
C ILE A 150 22.37 11.35 2.11
N LEU A 151 23.50 11.81 2.67
CA LEU A 151 23.53 12.87 3.67
C LEU A 151 23.03 14.21 3.12
N SER A 152 23.52 14.63 1.95
CA SER A 152 23.09 15.91 1.34
C SER A 152 21.60 15.91 0.96
N THR A 153 21.12 14.82 0.36
CA THR A 153 19.69 14.68 0.01
C THR A 153 18.83 14.63 1.28
N GLY A 154 19.25 13.86 2.29
CA GLY A 154 18.54 13.76 3.57
C GLY A 154 18.39 15.10 4.28
N THR A 155 19.42 15.93 4.29
CA THR A 155 19.39 17.27 4.91
C THR A 155 18.37 18.18 4.23
N LEU A 156 18.43 18.34 2.90
CA LEU A 156 17.48 19.21 2.19
C LEU A 156 16.03 18.74 2.34
N LEU A 157 15.79 17.43 2.29
CA LEU A 157 14.46 16.87 2.50
C LEU A 157 13.96 17.09 3.94
N ASN A 158 14.85 16.99 4.93
CA ASN A 158 14.52 17.30 6.33
C ASN A 158 14.13 18.77 6.50
N ASP A 159 14.86 19.70 5.89
CA ASP A 159 14.53 21.12 5.94
C ASP A 159 13.12 21.40 5.40
N ILE A 160 12.74 20.73 4.31
CA ILE A 160 11.39 20.83 3.72
C ILE A 160 10.32 20.23 4.64
N ILE A 161 10.58 19.05 5.21
CA ILE A 161 9.61 18.32 6.05
C ILE A 161 9.37 19.02 7.38
N GLN A 162 10.36 19.79 7.85
CA GLN A 162 10.27 20.61 9.05
C GLN A 162 9.59 21.98 8.82
N GLU A 163 9.29 22.36 7.56
CA GLU A 163 8.43 23.51 7.27
C GLU A 163 7.08 23.34 8.01
N GLU A 164 6.60 24.40 8.67
CA GLU A 164 5.38 24.35 9.47
C GLU A 164 4.19 23.87 8.64
N GLY A 165 3.48 22.86 9.15
CA GLY A 165 2.29 22.30 8.49
C GLY A 165 2.56 21.46 7.24
N PHE A 166 3.81 21.32 6.79
CA PHE A 166 4.14 20.68 5.50
C PHE A 166 3.52 19.28 5.34
N MET A 167 3.69 18.41 6.34
CA MET A 167 3.19 17.05 6.26
C MET A 167 1.67 17.00 6.33
N ASN A 168 1.04 17.87 7.13
CA ASN A 168 -0.42 17.97 7.18
C ASN A 168 -1.00 18.40 5.83
N ASP A 169 -0.44 19.42 5.21
CA ASP A 169 -0.85 19.89 3.87
C ASP A 169 -0.63 18.82 2.81
N THR A 170 0.45 18.05 2.94
CA THR A 170 0.75 16.92 2.07
C THR A 170 -0.30 15.82 2.21
N LEU A 171 -0.61 15.37 3.43
CA LEU A 171 -1.62 14.33 3.65
C LEU A 171 -3.01 14.80 3.19
N ASN A 172 -3.37 16.07 3.44
CA ASN A 172 -4.63 16.66 2.96
C ASN A 172 -4.69 16.65 1.43
N SER A 173 -3.62 17.11 0.77
CA SER A 173 -3.52 17.11 -0.68
C SER A 173 -3.64 15.70 -1.26
N LEU A 174 -2.96 14.71 -0.67
CA LEU A 174 -3.04 13.32 -1.10
C LEU A 174 -4.44 12.72 -0.88
N SER A 175 -5.19 13.14 0.15
CA SER A 175 -6.55 12.67 0.39
C SER A 175 -7.50 13.01 -0.77
N HIS A 176 -7.27 14.14 -1.45
CA HIS A 176 -8.03 14.55 -2.62
C HIS A 176 -7.73 13.73 -3.89
N VAL A 177 -6.74 12.84 -3.86
CA VAL A 177 -6.49 11.88 -4.95
C VAL A 177 -7.44 10.68 -4.85
N HIS A 178 -7.90 10.37 -3.64
CA HIS A 178 -8.81 9.25 -3.38
C HIS A 178 -10.25 9.66 -3.70
N ILE A 179 -10.71 9.31 -4.91
CA ILE A 179 -12.10 9.52 -5.33
C ILE A 179 -12.91 8.29 -4.92
N ILE A 180 -13.73 8.46 -3.89
CA ILE A 180 -14.62 7.42 -3.35
C ILE A 180 -16.00 7.65 -3.94
N SER A 181 -16.52 6.68 -4.70
CA SER A 181 -17.87 6.73 -5.25
C SER A 181 -18.84 5.99 -4.34
N ASP A 182 -19.97 6.59 -4.01
CA ASP A 182 -21.04 6.02 -3.15
C ASP A 182 -21.78 4.81 -3.77
N SER A 183 -21.31 4.28 -4.90
CA SER A 183 -21.94 3.22 -5.69
C SER A 183 -21.16 1.91 -5.53
N ASP A 184 -21.30 1.25 -4.40
CA ASP A 184 -20.83 -0.14 -4.18
C ASP A 184 -21.75 -1.16 -4.89
N GLY A 185 -21.81 -1.07 -6.21
CA GLY A 185 -22.41 -2.06 -7.10
C GLY A 185 -21.35 -2.97 -7.69
N SER A 186 -21.27 -4.21 -7.19
CA SER A 186 -20.58 -5.38 -7.75
C SER A 186 -20.06 -5.20 -9.19
N SER A 187 -18.79 -4.83 -9.33
CA SER A 187 -18.07 -4.94 -10.59
C SER A 187 -16.67 -5.49 -10.32
N LYS A 188 -16.44 -6.72 -10.80
CA LYS A 188 -15.11 -7.31 -10.90
C LYS A 188 -14.21 -6.35 -11.69
N ALA A 189 -13.01 -6.12 -11.14
CA ALA A 189 -11.94 -5.21 -11.58
C ALA A 189 -12.04 -3.79 -11.02
N SER A 190 -11.42 -3.59 -9.85
CA SER A 190 -11.09 -2.26 -9.32
C SER A 190 -10.04 -1.59 -10.24
N TYR A 191 -10.53 -0.83 -11.21
CA TYR A 191 -9.83 0.33 -11.76
C TYR A 191 -10.60 1.55 -11.26
N GLY A 192 -10.21 2.05 -10.09
CA GLY A 192 -10.83 3.19 -9.43
C GLY A 192 -10.99 4.41 -10.34
N ALA A 193 -12.14 5.08 -10.20
CA ALA A 193 -12.43 6.44 -10.68
C ALA A 193 -12.33 6.72 -12.19
N SER A 194 -12.73 5.76 -13.04
CA SER A 194 -12.51 5.86 -14.49
C SER A 194 -13.53 6.69 -15.30
N SER A 195 -14.58 7.27 -14.70
CA SER A 195 -15.67 7.92 -15.45
C SER A 195 -15.45 9.40 -15.80
N PHE A 196 -14.58 10.13 -15.08
CA PHE A 196 -14.42 11.59 -15.26
C PHE A 196 -13.12 12.02 -15.98
N GLN A 197 -12.25 11.08 -16.36
CA GLN A 197 -10.97 11.39 -16.99
C GLN A 197 -10.99 11.10 -18.50
N SER A 198 -10.53 12.07 -19.31
CA SER A 198 -10.37 11.87 -20.75
C SER A 198 -9.34 10.76 -21.03
N GLY A 199 -9.43 10.08 -22.18
CA GLY A 199 -8.51 8.98 -22.51
C GLY A 199 -7.02 9.38 -22.48
N SER A 200 -6.71 10.66 -22.74
CA SER A 200 -5.36 11.21 -22.60
C SER A 200 -4.95 11.41 -21.14
N ASP A 201 -5.87 11.81 -20.25
CA ASP A 201 -5.57 11.96 -18.81
C ASP A 201 -5.37 10.58 -18.15
N LYS A 202 -6.08 9.54 -18.63
CA LYS A 202 -5.82 8.15 -18.25
C LYS A 202 -4.42 7.68 -18.69
N ALA A 203 -4.04 7.96 -19.94
CA ALA A 203 -2.72 7.60 -20.46
C ALA A 203 -1.58 8.31 -19.69
N ILE A 204 -1.81 9.56 -19.28
CA ILE A 204 -0.90 10.32 -18.41
C ILE A 204 -0.76 9.66 -17.03
N THR A 205 -1.86 9.15 -16.46
CA THR A 205 -1.82 8.43 -15.18
C THR A 205 -1.03 7.11 -15.27
N TYR A 206 -1.27 6.28 -16.29
CA TYR A 206 -0.51 5.02 -16.50
C TYR A 206 0.98 5.28 -16.73
N PHE A 207 1.30 6.41 -17.36
CA PHE A 207 2.65 6.85 -17.65
C PHE A 207 3.51 7.16 -16.39
N TYR A 208 2.89 7.28 -15.21
CA TYR A 208 3.60 7.50 -13.94
C TYR A 208 3.98 6.22 -13.18
N PHE A 209 3.31 5.09 -13.38
CA PHE A 209 3.48 3.92 -12.50
C PHE A 209 4.35 2.78 -13.05
N ASP A 210 4.87 2.93 -14.27
CA ASP A 210 5.54 1.85 -15.02
C ASP A 210 6.93 1.43 -14.47
N PHE A 211 7.44 2.06 -13.40
CA PHE A 211 8.77 1.77 -12.84
C PHE A 211 8.77 0.86 -11.60
N SER A 212 7.61 0.43 -11.09
CA SER A 212 7.53 -0.40 -9.88
C SER A 212 6.87 -1.74 -10.14
N ALA A 213 7.47 -2.81 -9.60
CA ALA A 213 6.82 -4.12 -9.53
C ALA A 213 5.46 -4.00 -8.84
N SER A 214 4.45 -4.67 -9.40
CA SER A 214 3.08 -4.64 -8.88
C SER A 214 3.01 -5.32 -7.52
N TRP A 215 2.70 -4.54 -6.49
CA TRP A 215 2.20 -5.04 -5.22
C TRP A 215 0.66 -4.99 -5.23
N PRO A 216 -0.06 -5.99 -4.69
CA PRO A 216 0.47 -7.19 -4.02
C PRO A 216 1.08 -8.21 -4.99
N CYS A 217 2.12 -8.92 -4.54
CA CYS A 217 2.76 -9.98 -5.32
C CYS A 217 1.91 -11.26 -5.38
N THR A 218 0.86 -11.31 -4.56
CA THR A 218 -0.14 -12.37 -4.55
C THR A 218 -1.23 -12.04 -5.58
N PRO A 219 -1.73 -13.05 -6.31
CA PRO A 219 -2.76 -12.84 -7.32
C PRO A 219 -4.00 -12.10 -6.79
N SER A 220 -4.57 -11.20 -7.61
CA SER A 220 -5.70 -10.33 -7.26
C SER A 220 -7.00 -11.07 -6.91
N TRP A 221 -7.12 -12.36 -7.25
CA TRP A 221 -8.26 -13.19 -6.84
C TRP A 221 -8.22 -13.60 -5.35
N ILE A 222 -7.09 -13.39 -4.67
CA ILE A 222 -6.91 -13.61 -3.22
C ILE A 222 -7.27 -12.33 -2.43
N SER A 223 -8.08 -11.43 -2.99
CA SER A 223 -8.56 -10.24 -2.28
C SER A 223 -9.62 -10.65 -1.25
N LEU A 224 -9.17 -11.02 -0.05
CA LEU A 224 -10.03 -11.39 1.07
C LEU A 224 -10.90 -10.22 1.56
N VAL A 225 -10.42 -9.00 1.33
CA VAL A 225 -11.14 -7.76 1.63
C VAL A 225 -11.24 -6.99 0.31
N GLY A 226 -12.45 -6.80 -0.22
CA GLY A 226 -12.68 -6.16 -1.52
C GLY A 226 -12.64 -4.62 -1.46
N GLY A 227 -12.62 -3.95 -2.62
CA GLY A 227 -13.10 -2.57 -2.77
C GLY A 227 -12.23 -1.43 -2.22
N GLY A 228 -10.93 -1.63 -1.99
CA GLY A 228 -10.04 -0.59 -1.44
C GLY A 228 -9.48 0.39 -2.48
N THR A 229 -9.22 1.64 -2.06
CA THR A 229 -8.51 2.66 -2.86
C THR A 229 -7.03 2.83 -2.50
N PHE A 230 -6.47 1.89 -1.72
CA PHE A 230 -5.09 1.95 -1.24
C PHE A 230 -4.06 1.94 -2.38
N TYR A 231 -3.21 2.96 -2.41
CA TYR A 231 -2.07 3.07 -3.32
C TYR A 231 -0.77 2.63 -2.63
N SER A 232 -0.28 1.44 -2.98
CA SER A 232 1.01 0.94 -2.49
C SER A 232 2.19 1.87 -2.83
N SER A 233 2.09 2.65 -3.90
CA SER A 233 3.06 3.69 -4.25
C SER A 233 3.13 4.82 -3.22
N PHE A 234 2.03 5.15 -2.53
CA PHE A 234 2.02 6.18 -1.51
C PHE A 234 2.71 5.66 -0.25
N ALA A 235 2.34 4.46 0.20
CA ALA A 235 3.00 3.78 1.30
C ALA A 235 4.52 3.65 1.08
N LYS A 236 4.93 3.33 -0.15
CA LYS A 236 6.34 3.21 -0.52
C LYS A 236 7.13 4.52 -0.42
N ILE A 237 6.49 5.68 -0.63
CA ILE A 237 7.16 6.98 -0.47
C ILE A 237 7.40 7.27 0.99
N PHE A 238 6.39 7.12 1.84
CA PHE A 238 6.56 7.34 3.28
C PHE A 238 7.64 6.41 3.84
N LYS A 239 7.61 5.13 3.45
CA LYS A 239 8.71 4.19 3.74
C LYS A 239 10.07 4.78 3.36
N ARG A 240 10.22 5.23 2.12
CA ARG A 240 11.50 5.73 1.58
C ARG A 240 11.96 7.03 2.23
N LEU A 241 11.06 7.96 2.46
CA LEU A 241 11.36 9.21 3.15
C LEU A 241 11.88 8.92 4.56
N ILE A 242 11.23 8.03 5.31
CA ILE A 242 11.69 7.62 6.63
C ILE A 242 13.07 6.93 6.54
N GLN A 243 13.28 6.05 5.56
CA GLN A 243 14.57 5.39 5.36
C GLN A 243 15.72 6.34 5.00
N GLN A 244 15.41 7.43 4.28
CA GLN A 244 16.38 8.42 3.82
C GLN A 244 16.67 9.49 4.88
N CYS A 245 15.62 9.96 5.56
CA CYS A 245 15.68 11.14 6.43
C CYS A 245 15.60 10.81 7.93
N GLY A 246 15.15 9.60 8.29
CA GLY A 246 15.11 9.10 9.66
C GLY A 246 13.95 9.64 10.51
N MET A 247 14.22 9.84 11.81
CA MET A 247 13.23 10.22 12.82
C MET A 247 12.49 11.54 12.59
N PRO A 248 13.07 12.61 12.01
CA PRO A 248 12.33 13.85 11.77
C PRO A 248 11.05 13.64 10.93
N VAL A 249 11.11 12.74 9.95
CA VAL A 249 9.94 12.37 9.14
C VAL A 249 8.92 11.59 9.96
N MET A 250 9.39 10.66 10.79
CA MET A 250 8.53 9.87 11.67
C MET A 250 7.74 10.79 12.63
N SER A 251 8.41 11.74 13.28
CA SER A 251 7.78 12.70 14.19
C SER A 251 6.79 13.62 13.47
N SER A 252 7.16 14.14 12.29
CA SER A 252 6.27 15.00 11.49
C SER A 252 5.01 14.26 11.02
N LEU A 253 5.16 13.00 10.59
CA LEU A 253 4.04 12.12 10.25
C LEU A 253 3.17 11.80 11.46
N GLN A 254 3.77 11.49 12.62
CA GLN A 254 3.03 11.18 13.84
C GLN A 254 2.07 12.32 14.20
N THR A 255 2.57 13.56 14.25
CA THR A 255 1.75 14.74 14.54
C THR A 255 0.64 14.93 13.51
N ALA A 256 0.93 14.81 12.22
CA ALA A 256 -0.07 14.98 11.17
C ALA A 256 -1.14 13.87 11.19
N LEU A 257 -0.77 12.64 11.54
CA LEU A 257 -1.66 11.48 11.49
C LEU A 257 -2.71 11.45 12.61
N GLU A 258 -2.52 12.16 13.72
CA GLU A 258 -3.49 12.19 14.83
C GLU A 258 -4.88 12.69 14.38
N GLU A 259 -4.92 13.71 13.50
CA GLU A 259 -6.16 14.21 12.91
C GLU A 259 -6.75 13.22 11.89
N PHE A 260 -5.90 12.56 11.10
CA PHE A 260 -6.36 11.67 10.03
C PHE A 260 -6.91 10.35 10.56
N LEU A 261 -6.27 9.78 11.59
CA LEU A 261 -6.69 8.53 12.24
C LEU A 261 -8.06 8.66 12.92
N SER A 262 -8.42 9.86 13.38
CA SER A 262 -9.71 10.15 14.02
C SER A 262 -10.78 10.66 13.03
N SER A 263 -10.41 10.90 11.76
CA SER A 263 -11.33 11.43 10.76
C SER A 263 -12.42 10.43 10.37
N LYS A 264 -13.62 10.95 10.10
CA LYS A 264 -14.73 10.16 9.52
C LYS A 264 -14.62 10.05 7.99
N GLU A 265 -13.75 10.82 7.36
CA GLU A 265 -13.59 10.80 5.91
C GLU A 265 -12.76 9.59 5.49
N ARG A 266 -13.35 8.68 4.70
CA ARG A 266 -12.67 7.47 4.22
C ARG A 266 -11.42 7.79 3.38
N SER A 267 -11.39 8.91 2.65
CA SER A 267 -10.21 9.34 1.88
C SER A 267 -9.02 9.71 2.78
N ARG A 268 -9.28 10.40 3.91
CA ARG A 268 -8.27 10.69 4.93
C ARG A 268 -7.80 9.42 5.64
N GLN A 269 -8.73 8.52 5.96
CA GLN A 269 -8.40 7.20 6.52
C GLN A 269 -7.54 6.36 5.56
N CYS A 270 -7.77 6.46 4.25
CA CYS A 270 -6.94 5.78 3.23
C CYS A 270 -5.50 6.30 3.25
N VAL A 271 -5.31 7.62 3.26
CA VAL A 271 -3.97 8.23 3.37
C VAL A 271 -3.30 7.89 4.70
N ALA A 272 -4.06 7.85 5.80
CA ALA A 272 -3.55 7.43 7.09
C ALA A 272 -3.03 5.98 7.04
N ALA A 273 -3.80 5.09 6.41
CA ALA A 273 -3.42 3.70 6.21
C ALA A 273 -2.15 3.57 5.35
N GLU A 274 -2.02 4.36 4.27
CA GLU A 274 -0.82 4.39 3.41
C GLU A 274 0.42 4.89 4.15
N ALA A 275 0.31 6.01 4.87
CA ALA A 275 1.40 6.57 5.65
C ALA A 275 1.85 5.62 6.77
N MET A 276 0.90 5.07 7.52
CA MET A 276 1.18 4.12 8.59
C MET A 276 1.81 2.83 8.05
N ALA A 277 1.37 2.33 6.89
CA ALA A 277 2.01 1.19 6.23
C ALA A 277 3.47 1.47 5.88
N GLY A 278 3.77 2.68 5.40
CA GLY A 278 5.13 3.11 5.13
C GLY A 278 5.99 3.21 6.39
N MET A 279 5.44 3.74 7.48
CA MET A 279 6.10 3.83 8.79
C MET A 279 6.44 2.44 9.34
N LEU A 280 5.45 1.53 9.34
CA LEU A 280 5.61 0.14 9.82
C LEU A 280 6.65 -0.64 9.00
N HIS A 281 6.81 -0.33 7.71
CA HIS A 281 7.71 -1.04 6.79
C HIS A 281 9.08 -0.35 6.61
N SER A 282 9.38 0.70 7.38
CA SER A 282 10.58 1.53 7.17
C SER A 282 11.89 0.96 7.70
N ASP A 283 11.85 0.10 8.72
CA ASP A 283 13.01 -0.55 9.34
C ASP A 283 14.11 0.43 9.83
N VAL A 284 13.74 1.62 10.31
CA VAL A 284 14.71 2.61 10.81
C VAL A 284 15.03 2.38 12.27
N SER A 285 16.30 2.10 12.57
CA SER A 285 16.88 1.76 13.88
C SER A 285 17.02 2.90 14.90
N GLY A 286 16.14 3.92 14.87
CA GLY A 286 16.13 5.03 15.83
C GLY A 286 15.66 4.62 17.23
N ASP A 287 15.17 5.56 18.05
CA ASP A 287 14.40 5.27 19.28
C ASP A 287 13.11 4.53 18.91
N LEU A 288 13.27 3.26 18.53
CA LEU A 288 12.25 2.41 17.95
C LEU A 288 11.17 2.15 18.98
N GLU A 289 11.51 2.11 20.27
CA GLU A 289 10.59 1.70 21.31
C GLU A 289 9.44 2.68 21.41
N SER A 290 9.71 3.97 21.62
CA SER A 290 8.65 5.00 21.74
C SER A 290 7.80 5.14 20.47
N GLY A 291 8.43 5.17 19.29
CA GLY A 291 7.72 5.29 18.02
C GLY A 291 6.93 4.04 17.62
N SER A 292 7.48 2.85 17.89
CA SER A 292 6.78 1.59 17.62
C SER A 292 5.61 1.36 18.57
N ASP A 293 5.72 1.79 19.83
CA ASP A 293 4.63 1.70 20.79
C ASP A 293 3.46 2.59 20.39
N TRP A 294 3.72 3.81 19.90
CA TRP A 294 2.67 4.66 19.34
C TRP A 294 2.01 4.00 18.12
N LEU A 295 2.78 3.46 17.18
CA LEU A 295 2.23 2.77 16.00
C LEU A 295 1.36 1.57 16.38
N MET A 296 1.80 0.76 17.35
CA MET A 296 1.03 -0.40 17.82
C MET A 296 -0.25 0.03 18.55
N LEU A 297 -0.19 1.11 19.34
CA LEU A 297 -1.38 1.70 19.97
C LEU A 297 -2.40 2.19 18.93
N GLN A 298 -1.95 2.85 17.86
CA GLN A 298 -2.86 3.26 16.79
C GLN A 298 -3.43 2.06 16.03
N LEU A 299 -2.63 1.02 15.77
CA LEU A 299 -3.09 -0.20 15.12
C LEU A 299 -4.17 -0.88 15.97
N GLN A 300 -3.97 -0.96 17.28
CA GLN A 300 -4.96 -1.52 18.20
C GLN A 300 -6.26 -0.70 18.18
N LYS A 301 -6.20 0.64 18.14
CA LYS A 301 -7.40 1.48 17.99
C LYS A 301 -8.12 1.20 16.67
N VAL A 302 -7.38 1.03 15.57
CA VAL A 302 -7.96 0.67 14.26
C VAL A 302 -8.64 -0.69 14.30
N VAL A 303 -8.03 -1.69 14.95
CA VAL A 303 -8.63 -3.02 15.14
C VAL A 303 -9.93 -2.92 15.94
N LEU A 304 -9.94 -2.14 17.03
CA LEU A 304 -11.09 -2.03 17.94
C LEU A 304 -12.18 -1.06 17.47
N ALA A 305 -11.90 -0.19 16.49
CA ALA A 305 -12.87 0.78 16.00
C ALA A 305 -14.12 0.09 15.42
N PRO A 306 -15.34 0.60 15.63
CA PRO A 306 -16.55 -0.03 15.08
C PRO A 306 -16.73 0.22 13.57
N SER A 307 -15.97 1.15 12.97
CA SER A 307 -16.09 1.48 11.55
C SER A 307 -15.69 0.32 10.65
N VAL A 308 -16.51 0.08 9.61
CA VAL A 308 -16.30 -0.97 8.60
C VAL A 308 -15.91 -0.41 7.22
N GLU A 309 -16.11 0.88 6.97
CA GLU A 309 -15.94 1.47 5.63
C GLU A 309 -14.49 1.50 5.16
N SER A 310 -13.54 1.74 6.07
CA SER A 310 -12.10 1.82 5.78
C SER A 310 -11.35 0.49 5.99
N VAL A 311 -12.07 -0.61 6.24
CA VAL A 311 -11.47 -1.93 6.47
C VAL A 311 -10.59 -2.40 5.31
N PRO A 312 -10.95 -2.20 4.03
CA PRO A 312 -10.08 -2.56 2.90
C PRO A 312 -8.73 -1.84 2.90
N GLU A 313 -8.72 -0.55 3.24
CA GLU A 313 -7.51 0.26 3.32
C GLU A 313 -6.62 -0.18 4.47
N TRP A 314 -7.21 -0.42 5.65
CA TRP A 314 -6.47 -0.90 6.83
C TRP A 314 -5.96 -2.34 6.66
N ALA A 315 -6.71 -3.21 6.00
CA ALA A 315 -6.24 -4.55 5.63
C ALA A 315 -5.04 -4.46 4.68
N SER A 316 -5.08 -3.55 3.71
CA SER A 316 -3.97 -3.31 2.78
C SER A 316 -2.75 -2.74 3.50
N CYS A 317 -2.95 -1.86 4.48
CA CYS A 317 -1.89 -1.34 5.35
C CYS A 317 -1.17 -2.45 6.12
N ILE A 318 -1.93 -3.31 6.80
CA ILE A 318 -1.38 -4.45 7.56
C ILE A 318 -0.62 -5.39 6.63
N ARG A 319 -1.25 -5.76 5.51
CA ARG A 319 -0.64 -6.62 4.49
C ARG A 319 0.67 -6.03 3.97
N TYR A 320 0.70 -4.72 3.69
CA TYR A 320 1.90 -4.03 3.24
C TYR A 320 2.98 -4.02 4.34
N ALA A 321 2.60 -3.78 5.60
CA ALA A 321 3.52 -3.74 6.74
C ALA A 321 4.20 -5.10 7.01
N VAL A 322 3.51 -6.22 6.77
CA VAL A 322 4.08 -7.55 7.00
C VAL A 322 4.77 -8.15 5.76
N THR A 323 4.53 -7.63 4.56
CA THR A 323 5.09 -8.18 3.31
C THR A 323 6.59 -7.97 3.16
N GLY A 324 7.17 -8.53 2.11
CA GLY A 324 8.49 -8.14 1.60
C GLY A 324 9.66 -8.44 2.55
N LYS A 325 10.69 -7.61 2.41
CA LYS A 325 11.98 -7.72 3.11
C LYS A 325 12.29 -6.42 3.82
N GLU A 326 13.11 -6.51 4.87
CA GLU A 326 13.63 -5.35 5.59
C GLU A 326 14.52 -4.49 4.68
N ARG A 327 14.90 -3.29 5.15
CA ARG A 327 15.83 -2.38 4.47
C ARG A 327 17.07 -3.08 3.90
N SER A 328 17.66 -4.05 4.61
CA SER A 328 18.84 -4.82 4.18
C SER A 328 18.54 -5.97 3.20
N GLY A 329 17.26 -6.23 2.88
CA GLY A 329 16.88 -7.25 1.91
C GLY A 329 17.13 -8.70 2.36
N THR A 330 17.69 -8.91 3.56
CA THR A 330 18.08 -10.23 4.06
C THR A 330 16.99 -10.90 4.87
N ARG A 331 16.21 -10.15 5.65
CA ARG A 331 15.18 -10.67 6.59
C ARG A 331 13.81 -10.02 6.39
N ALA A 332 12.85 -10.46 7.20
CA ALA A 332 11.55 -9.84 7.40
C ALA A 332 11.67 -8.39 7.92
N PRO A 333 10.72 -7.47 7.61
CA PRO A 333 10.66 -6.15 8.25
C PRO A 333 10.68 -6.26 9.79
N VAL A 334 11.36 -5.31 10.43
CA VAL A 334 11.66 -5.34 11.88
C VAL A 334 10.37 -5.34 12.71
N LEU A 335 9.38 -4.54 12.31
CA LEU A 335 8.11 -4.40 13.04
C LEU A 335 7.09 -5.48 12.70
N ARG A 336 7.39 -6.42 11.80
CA ARG A 336 6.46 -7.49 11.44
C ARG A 336 5.95 -8.24 12.67
N GLN A 337 6.86 -8.66 13.55
CA GLN A 337 6.47 -9.43 14.74
C GLN A 337 5.56 -8.60 15.66
N LYS A 338 5.89 -7.31 15.90
CA LYS A 338 5.04 -6.43 16.71
C LYS A 338 3.64 -6.26 16.11
N VAL A 339 3.53 -6.14 14.78
CA VAL A 339 2.23 -6.09 14.08
C VAL A 339 1.45 -7.39 14.30
N LEU A 340 2.09 -8.55 14.16
CA LEU A 340 1.46 -9.84 14.41
C LEU A 340 0.99 -9.97 15.87
N ASP A 341 1.82 -9.62 16.84
CA ASP A 341 1.50 -9.64 18.26
C ASP A 341 0.33 -8.70 18.61
N CYS A 342 0.28 -7.51 17.99
CA CYS A 342 -0.83 -6.57 18.13
C CYS A 342 -2.16 -7.19 17.65
N LEU A 343 -2.15 -7.89 16.50
CA LEU A 343 -3.34 -8.59 15.99
C LEU A 343 -3.73 -9.78 16.86
N CYS A 344 -2.76 -10.43 17.52
CA CYS A 344 -2.99 -11.52 18.47
C CYS A 344 -3.61 -11.06 19.80
N THR A 345 -3.56 -9.76 20.12
CA THR A 345 -4.05 -9.26 21.41
C THR A 345 -5.51 -9.62 21.62
N ALA A 346 -5.83 -10.18 22.79
CA ALA A 346 -7.18 -10.61 23.14
C ALA A 346 -8.14 -9.42 23.08
N VAL A 347 -9.26 -9.62 22.39
CA VAL A 347 -10.32 -8.60 22.28
C VAL A 347 -11.28 -8.77 23.46
N PRO A 348 -11.76 -7.68 24.10
CA PRO A 348 -12.73 -7.78 25.18
C PRO A 348 -14.00 -8.54 24.75
N GLN A 349 -14.55 -9.38 25.62
CA GLN A 349 -15.76 -10.18 25.30
C GLN A 349 -17.00 -9.33 24.97
N SER A 350 -16.99 -8.03 25.31
CA SER A 350 -18.07 -7.09 25.07
C SER A 350 -18.07 -6.43 23.68
N VAL A 351 -17.11 -6.74 22.80
CA VAL A 351 -17.05 -6.09 21.49
C VAL A 351 -18.15 -6.54 20.54
N ALA A 352 -18.48 -5.67 19.58
CA ALA A 352 -19.39 -6.01 18.49
C ALA A 352 -18.81 -7.13 17.61
N THR A 353 -19.69 -7.97 17.06
CA THR A 353 -19.31 -9.08 16.16
C THR A 353 -18.61 -8.59 14.89
N SER A 354 -18.91 -7.37 14.41
CA SER A 354 -18.22 -6.74 13.29
C SER A 354 -16.74 -6.45 13.60
N VAL A 355 -16.41 -6.09 14.84
CA VAL A 355 -15.03 -5.86 15.30
C VAL A 355 -14.26 -7.19 15.34
N LEU A 356 -14.89 -8.27 15.82
CA LEU A 356 -14.29 -9.61 15.80
C LEU A 356 -14.04 -10.11 14.38
N ALA A 357 -15.04 -10.01 13.49
CA ALA A 357 -14.89 -10.40 12.08
C ALA A 357 -13.78 -9.60 11.38
N LYS A 358 -13.69 -8.30 11.68
CA LYS A 358 -12.62 -7.43 11.17
C LYS A 358 -11.24 -7.88 11.66
N ARG A 359 -11.07 -8.18 12.95
CA ARG A 359 -9.79 -8.69 13.48
C ARG A 359 -9.36 -9.98 12.77
N TYR A 360 -10.27 -10.95 12.60
CA TYR A 360 -9.95 -12.18 11.89
C TYR A 360 -9.63 -11.95 10.41
N SER A 361 -10.30 -10.97 9.79
CA SER A 361 -9.96 -10.53 8.43
C SER A 361 -8.54 -9.95 8.36
N PHE A 362 -8.16 -9.11 9.33
CA PHE A 362 -6.79 -8.56 9.43
C PHE A 362 -5.73 -9.64 9.68
N LEU A 363 -6.03 -10.63 10.53
CA LEU A 363 -5.16 -11.79 10.75
C LEU A 363 -4.94 -12.55 9.43
N SER A 364 -6.02 -12.80 8.67
CA SER A 364 -5.92 -13.55 7.41
C SER A 364 -5.03 -12.86 6.36
N VAL A 365 -5.13 -11.53 6.20
CA VAL A 365 -4.30 -10.81 5.23
C VAL A 365 -2.84 -10.72 5.68
N ALA A 366 -2.58 -10.70 6.99
CA ALA A 366 -1.22 -10.74 7.52
C ALA A 366 -0.58 -12.11 7.26
N LEU A 367 -1.30 -13.20 7.55
CA LEU A 367 -0.83 -14.58 7.37
C LEU A 367 -0.50 -14.91 5.92
N ILE A 368 -1.23 -14.35 4.94
CA ILE A 368 -0.96 -14.57 3.50
C ILE A 368 0.46 -14.13 3.10
N GLU A 369 0.99 -13.09 3.74
CA GLU A 369 2.30 -12.52 3.38
C GLU A 369 3.48 -13.24 4.04
N ILE A 370 3.21 -14.13 4.98
CA ILE A 370 4.26 -14.93 5.64
C ILE A 370 4.63 -16.08 4.72
N SER A 371 5.87 -16.08 4.22
CA SER A 371 6.42 -17.15 3.39
C SER A 371 6.64 -18.43 4.23
N PRO A 372 5.90 -19.54 3.99
CA PRO A 372 6.03 -20.77 4.77
C PRO A 372 7.44 -21.34 4.84
N HIS A 373 8.19 -21.20 3.76
CA HIS A 373 9.55 -21.73 3.65
C HIS A 373 10.62 -20.90 4.37
N LYS A 374 10.25 -19.75 4.94
CA LYS A 374 11.16 -18.78 5.59
C LYS A 374 10.61 -18.30 6.94
N MET A 375 9.67 -19.03 7.54
CA MET A 375 9.13 -18.70 8.85
C MET A 375 10.22 -18.78 9.90
N SER A 376 10.28 -17.77 10.75
CA SER A 376 11.06 -17.79 11.98
C SER A 376 10.34 -18.60 13.06
N PRO A 377 11.05 -19.08 14.11
CA PRO A 377 10.42 -19.79 15.22
C PRO A 377 9.29 -18.99 15.90
N ALA A 378 9.41 -17.66 15.96
CA ALA A 378 8.37 -16.78 16.48
C ALA A 378 7.12 -16.77 15.58
N GLU A 379 7.30 -16.74 14.26
CA GLU A 379 6.19 -16.85 13.29
C GLU A 379 5.55 -18.25 13.34
N GLU A 380 6.31 -19.32 13.57
CA GLU A 380 5.75 -20.67 13.76
C GLU A 380 4.89 -20.76 15.03
N GLN A 381 5.41 -20.27 16.17
CA GLN A 381 4.66 -20.23 17.42
C GLN A 381 3.40 -19.36 17.29
N TYR A 382 3.48 -18.27 16.54
CA TYR A 382 2.34 -17.42 16.21
C TYR A 382 1.22 -18.21 15.50
N HIS A 383 1.56 -19.04 14.50
CA HIS A 383 0.57 -19.88 13.81
C HIS A 383 -0.08 -20.88 14.76
N VAL A 384 0.69 -21.51 15.66
CA VAL A 384 0.17 -22.44 16.68
C VAL A 384 -0.84 -21.73 17.60
N THR A 385 -0.50 -20.55 18.11
CA THR A 385 -1.38 -19.77 18.99
C THR A 385 -2.68 -19.38 18.28
N ILE A 386 -2.59 -18.85 17.06
CA ILE A 386 -3.76 -18.44 16.28
C ILE A 386 -4.63 -19.65 15.90
N LEU A 387 -4.05 -20.79 15.52
CA LEU A 387 -4.84 -21.98 15.20
C LEU A 387 -5.64 -22.49 16.39
N ASN A 388 -5.07 -22.46 17.61
CA ASN A 388 -5.81 -22.80 18.82
C ASN A 388 -7.01 -21.86 19.01
N GLU A 389 -6.76 -20.54 18.93
CA GLU A 389 -7.81 -19.54 19.11
C GLU A 389 -8.93 -19.69 18.06
N LEU A 390 -8.58 -19.89 16.79
CA LEU A 390 -9.55 -20.05 15.71
C LEU A 390 -10.43 -21.30 15.90
N LEU A 391 -9.85 -22.41 16.36
CA LEU A 391 -10.59 -23.63 16.66
C LEU A 391 -11.49 -23.47 17.87
N ASP A 392 -11.05 -22.77 18.93
CA ASP A 392 -11.88 -22.48 20.10
C ASP A 392 -13.10 -21.61 19.74
N ASN A 393 -13.01 -20.81 18.69
CA ASN A 393 -14.04 -19.85 18.30
C ASN A 393 -14.84 -20.24 17.05
N MET A 394 -14.61 -21.41 16.45
CA MET A 394 -15.26 -21.81 15.19
C MET A 394 -16.79 -21.93 15.30
N SER A 395 -17.31 -22.15 16.50
CA SER A 395 -18.74 -22.28 16.82
C SER A 395 -19.44 -20.95 17.11
N HIS A 396 -18.77 -19.81 16.84
CA HIS A 396 -19.32 -18.49 17.10
C HIS A 396 -20.71 -18.30 16.47
N SER A 397 -21.63 -17.64 17.18
CA SER A 397 -23.04 -17.50 16.78
C SER A 397 -23.25 -16.68 15.49
N SER A 398 -22.45 -15.64 15.28
CA SER A 398 -22.48 -14.81 14.06
C SER A 398 -21.84 -15.49 12.85
N ALA A 399 -22.57 -15.53 11.72
CA ALA A 399 -22.09 -16.09 10.46
C ALA A 399 -20.87 -15.35 9.89
N GLN A 400 -20.86 -14.01 9.96
CA GLN A 400 -19.75 -13.19 9.48
C GLN A 400 -18.44 -13.48 10.24
N VAL A 401 -18.53 -13.74 11.55
CA VAL A 401 -17.37 -14.11 12.36
C VAL A 401 -16.87 -15.49 11.97
N ARG A 402 -17.77 -16.47 11.78
CA ARG A 402 -17.39 -17.82 11.31
C ARG A 402 -16.73 -17.81 9.94
N GLU A 403 -17.23 -16.97 9.02
CA GLU A 403 -16.62 -16.79 7.70
C GLU A 403 -15.18 -16.28 7.81
N ALA A 404 -14.97 -15.19 8.59
CA ALA A 404 -13.64 -14.62 8.80
C ALA A 404 -12.67 -15.61 9.49
N ILE A 405 -13.16 -16.37 10.48
CA ILE A 405 -12.41 -17.45 11.14
C ILE A 405 -12.02 -18.53 10.12
N GLY A 406 -12.99 -18.99 9.31
CA GLY A 406 -12.75 -20.03 8.30
C GLY A 406 -11.69 -19.63 7.28
N VAL A 407 -11.72 -18.37 6.82
CA VAL A 407 -10.71 -17.80 5.93
C VAL A 407 -9.33 -17.78 6.59
N ALA A 408 -9.22 -17.21 7.79
CA ALA A 408 -7.95 -17.15 8.54
C ALA A 408 -7.38 -18.55 8.80
N MET A 409 -8.23 -19.51 9.14
CA MET A 409 -7.87 -20.90 9.38
C MET A 409 -7.34 -21.58 8.12
N CYS A 410 -7.97 -21.37 6.96
CA CYS A 410 -7.49 -21.91 5.68
C CYS A 410 -6.06 -21.44 5.37
N VAL A 411 -5.78 -20.15 5.57
CA VAL A 411 -4.44 -19.58 5.35
C VAL A 411 -3.44 -20.16 6.36
N ALA A 412 -3.77 -20.16 7.66
CA ALA A 412 -2.90 -20.67 8.70
C ALA A 412 -2.56 -22.16 8.52
N CYS A 413 -3.55 -23.00 8.20
CA CYS A 413 -3.33 -24.42 7.93
C CYS A 413 -2.47 -24.64 6.68
N SER A 414 -2.69 -23.86 5.62
CA SER A 414 -1.86 -23.93 4.40
C SER A 414 -0.40 -23.59 4.72
N ASN A 415 -0.18 -22.55 5.51
CA ASN A 415 1.14 -22.12 5.95
C ASN A 415 1.86 -23.19 6.74
N VAL A 416 1.22 -23.75 7.79
CA VAL A 416 1.81 -24.83 8.61
C VAL A 416 2.11 -26.07 7.78
N ARG A 417 1.20 -26.48 6.88
CA ARG A 417 1.41 -27.64 5.99
C ARG A 417 2.61 -27.44 5.06
N LEU A 418 2.76 -26.25 4.49
CA LEU A 418 3.86 -25.92 3.56
C LEU A 418 5.20 -25.73 4.27
N ALA A 419 5.19 -25.30 5.54
CA ALA A 419 6.39 -25.24 6.37
C ALA A 419 6.89 -26.66 6.73
N GLY A 420 5.99 -27.54 7.17
CA GLY A 420 6.32 -28.92 7.56
C GLY A 420 6.86 -29.80 6.42
N ALA A 421 6.54 -29.49 5.16
CA ALA A 421 7.05 -30.22 3.99
C ALA A 421 8.57 -30.06 3.75
N ARG A 422 9.26 -29.16 4.49
CA ARG A 422 10.67 -28.81 4.25
C ARG A 422 11.68 -29.59 5.10
N SER A 423 11.25 -30.28 6.17
CA SER A 423 12.16 -30.99 7.08
C SER A 423 11.80 -32.48 7.21
N PRO A 424 12.30 -33.36 6.33
CA PRO A 424 12.11 -34.81 6.50
C PRO A 424 12.92 -35.42 7.66
N GLY A 425 13.66 -34.66 8.46
CA GLY A 425 14.68 -35.25 9.33
C GLY A 425 15.15 -34.54 10.59
N VAL A 426 14.69 -33.33 10.94
CA VAL A 426 15.10 -32.68 12.20
C VAL A 426 13.93 -31.90 12.79
N LEU A 427 13.58 -32.25 14.04
CA LEU A 427 12.47 -31.81 14.89
C LEU A 427 11.17 -32.62 14.72
N THR A 428 10.98 -33.58 15.63
CA THR A 428 9.79 -33.66 16.51
C THR A 428 8.78 -32.54 16.21
N GLU A 429 7.66 -32.75 15.53
CA GLU A 429 6.57 -33.65 15.88
C GLU A 429 5.67 -33.89 14.64
N GLN A 430 5.65 -35.12 14.11
CA GLN A 430 4.51 -35.59 13.29
C GLN A 430 3.18 -35.45 14.06
N THR A 431 3.25 -35.42 15.40
CA THR A 431 2.13 -35.21 16.32
C THR A 431 1.44 -33.86 16.19
N GLY A 432 2.13 -32.76 15.86
CA GLY A 432 1.50 -31.44 15.75
C GLY A 432 0.53 -31.35 14.58
N ASN A 433 0.95 -31.81 13.40
CA ASN A 433 0.12 -31.77 12.20
C ASN A 433 -1.04 -32.77 12.27
N GLU A 434 -0.81 -33.96 12.84
CA GLU A 434 -1.87 -34.93 13.12
C GLU A 434 -2.86 -34.43 14.20
N TYR A 435 -2.37 -33.75 15.23
CA TYR A 435 -3.19 -33.12 16.26
C TYR A 435 -4.13 -32.07 15.67
N TRP A 436 -3.59 -31.15 14.86
CA TRP A 436 -4.41 -30.12 14.20
C TRP A 436 -5.40 -30.73 13.22
N TYR A 437 -4.95 -31.69 12.40
CA TYR A 437 -5.83 -32.39 11.46
C TYR A 437 -7.01 -33.07 12.17
N LYS A 438 -6.73 -33.78 13.27
CA LYS A 438 -7.77 -34.43 14.08
C LYS A 438 -8.71 -33.39 14.69
N ARG A 439 -8.17 -32.36 15.35
CA ARG A 439 -8.95 -31.33 16.02
C ARG A 439 -9.83 -30.52 15.03
N LEU A 440 -9.33 -30.24 13.83
CA LEU A 440 -10.09 -29.63 12.73
C LEU A 440 -11.24 -30.53 12.27
N THR A 441 -10.96 -31.83 12.07
CA THR A 441 -11.95 -32.80 11.61
C THR A 441 -13.06 -32.97 12.65
N ASP A 442 -12.69 -33.15 13.91
CA ASP A 442 -13.62 -33.31 15.03
C ASP A 442 -14.48 -32.04 15.22
N GLY A 443 -13.87 -30.85 15.24
CA GLY A 443 -14.61 -29.60 15.37
C GLY A 443 -15.53 -29.31 14.18
N ALA A 444 -15.09 -29.58 12.95
CA ALA A 444 -15.92 -29.36 11.76
C ALA A 444 -17.10 -30.33 11.69
N THR A 445 -16.90 -31.59 12.10
CA THR A 445 -17.98 -32.60 12.15
C THR A 445 -19.02 -32.24 13.21
N GLU A 446 -18.60 -31.84 14.41
CA GLU A 446 -19.50 -31.35 15.46
C GLU A 446 -20.32 -30.14 14.98
N LEU A 447 -19.68 -29.16 14.33
CA LEU A 447 -20.36 -27.96 13.86
C LEU A 447 -21.35 -28.25 12.73
N SER A 448 -20.97 -29.13 11.80
CA SER A 448 -21.84 -29.57 10.70
C SER A 448 -23.14 -30.18 11.22
N VAL A 449 -23.04 -31.06 12.24
CA VAL A 449 -24.19 -31.65 12.91
C VAL A 449 -25.05 -30.57 13.58
N SER A 450 -24.43 -29.60 14.28
CA SER A 450 -25.15 -28.49 14.91
C SER A 450 -25.91 -27.62 13.89
N ILE A 451 -25.29 -27.30 12.75
CA ILE A 451 -25.93 -26.52 11.67
C ILE A 451 -27.09 -27.30 11.03
N GLN A 452 -26.92 -28.59 10.75
CA GLN A 452 -27.96 -29.45 10.20
C GLN A 452 -29.16 -29.58 11.15
N ASN A 453 -28.91 -29.76 12.45
CA ASN A 453 -29.97 -29.86 13.45
C ASN A 453 -30.71 -28.52 13.63
N ASN A 454 -30.00 -27.40 13.60
CA ASN A 454 -30.60 -26.07 13.76
C ASN A 454 -31.44 -25.65 12.52
N SER A 455 -31.04 -26.09 11.33
CA SER A 455 -31.83 -25.90 10.10
C SER A 455 -33.09 -26.78 10.05
N GLN A 456 -33.01 -28.03 10.55
CA GLN A 456 -34.18 -28.88 10.73
C GLN A 456 -35.13 -28.34 11.82
N SER A 457 -34.61 -27.82 12.93
CA SER A 457 -35.40 -27.20 13.99
C SER A 457 -36.16 -25.96 13.50
N LYS A 458 -35.51 -25.09 12.70
CA LYS A 458 -36.17 -23.92 12.09
C LYS A 458 -37.23 -24.30 11.06
N GLN A 459 -37.02 -25.39 10.31
CA GLN A 459 -38.07 -25.93 9.43
C GLN A 459 -39.27 -26.46 10.20
N LEU A 460 -39.04 -27.10 11.36
CA LEU A 460 -40.10 -27.56 12.26
C LEU A 460 -40.86 -26.39 12.89
N GLU A 461 -40.17 -25.32 13.31
CA GLU A 461 -40.80 -24.10 13.87
C GLU A 461 -41.67 -23.37 12.83
N LEU A 462 -41.17 -23.21 11.60
CA LEU A 462 -41.95 -22.64 10.48
C LEU A 462 -43.16 -23.52 10.10
N ALA A 463 -43.03 -24.85 10.22
CA ALA A 463 -44.15 -25.77 10.01
C ALA A 463 -45.20 -25.67 11.14
N SER A 464 -44.78 -25.48 12.40
CA SER A 464 -45.70 -25.29 13.52
C SER A 464 -46.40 -23.92 13.50
N ASP A 465 -45.75 -22.84 13.05
CA ASP A 465 -46.39 -21.53 12.91
C ASP A 465 -47.40 -21.49 11.75
N SER A 466 -47.21 -22.32 10.72
CA SER A 466 -48.22 -22.51 9.66
C SER A 466 -49.44 -23.30 10.13
N SER A 467 -49.35 -24.00 11.27
CA SER A 467 -50.44 -24.83 11.81
C SER A 467 -51.37 -24.09 12.78
N THR A 468 -50.99 -22.90 13.25
CA THR A 468 -51.78 -22.07 14.19
C THR A 468 -52.52 -20.90 13.54
N ALA A 469 -52.37 -20.67 12.23
CA ALA A 469 -53.07 -19.59 11.50
C ALA A 469 -54.29 -20.06 10.67
N ASN A 470 -54.79 -21.28 10.86
CA ASN A 470 -55.99 -21.77 10.19
C ASN A 470 -57.15 -21.92 11.19
N GLY A 471 -57.80 -20.80 11.48
CA GLY A 471 -59.08 -20.75 12.20
C GLY A 471 -59.96 -19.63 11.69
N LEU A 472 -60.91 -19.99 10.81
CA LEU A 472 -62.06 -19.21 10.30
C LEU A 472 -61.65 -18.03 9.38
N ASP A 473 -61.95 -18.02 8.07
CA ASP A 473 -63.30 -18.01 7.53
C ASP A 473 -63.30 -18.40 6.03
N ASN A 474 -64.32 -19.16 5.62
CA ASN A 474 -64.62 -19.44 4.22
C ASN A 474 -65.30 -18.22 3.58
N LYS A 475 -64.82 -17.76 2.43
CA LYS A 475 -65.67 -17.49 1.25
C LYS A 475 -64.89 -17.11 -0.01
N GLU A 476 -65.19 -17.89 -1.06
CA GLU A 476 -65.45 -17.51 -2.47
C GLU A 476 -64.33 -16.73 -3.21
N GLU A 477 -63.70 -17.36 -4.22
CA GLU A 477 -64.00 -17.15 -5.66
C GLU A 477 -63.54 -15.73 -6.11
N ALA A 478 -62.68 -15.47 -7.09
CA ALA A 478 -62.18 -16.22 -8.23
C ALA A 478 -60.94 -15.48 -8.81
N ASP A 479 -60.11 -16.22 -9.54
CA ASP A 479 -59.51 -15.86 -10.84
C ASP A 479 -58.84 -14.48 -11.06
N ALA A 480 -57.52 -14.47 -11.31
CA ALA A 480 -56.92 -13.97 -12.58
C ALA A 480 -55.39 -13.73 -12.50
N LYS A 481 -54.67 -14.57 -13.25
CA LYS A 481 -53.52 -14.28 -14.14
C LYS A 481 -52.65 -13.02 -13.91
N ARG A 482 -51.35 -13.31 -13.72
CA ARG A 482 -50.16 -12.78 -14.44
C ARG A 482 -50.25 -11.34 -14.97
N MET A 483 -49.45 -10.45 -14.37
CA MET A 483 -48.34 -9.77 -15.03
C MET A 483 -47.18 -9.56 -14.06
#